data_AF-A0A543CNJ0-F1
#
_entry.id   AF-A0A543CNJ0-F1
#
_cell.length_a   1.000
_cell.length_b   1.000
_cell.length_c   1.000
_cell.angle_alpha   90.00
_cell.angle_beta   90.00
_cell.angle_gamma   90.00
#
_symmetry.space_group_name_H-M   'P 1'
#
loop_
_entity.id
_entity.type
_entity.pdbx_description
1 polymer ?
#
loop_
_entity_poly.entity_id
_entity_poly.type
_entity_poly.pdbx_seq_one_letter_code
_entity_poly.pdbx_strand_id
1 'polypeptide(L)'
;MRRWLTRPGLVVLLLAIAVAAVTSGSHAATRHEDTYTYGTQVRQGIDAYWYDADQPRPALLLLHGGYFNSGSKTDWAATARYFADHGFAVFSADYRYNTDAAWPAPRDDVLAAADWIKAHAAEFNADAAHLAVLGSQAGGQLATTLATYGAGRTRIDGAVGLSPVNSPYRAWTEAPTTSATATRRKIRDETVVLHRCYPDKTDTDCWARWTDSVAKAHASGPDDAPMYLVHSAGDAVPAIQSTDLRDAELAKGANAADVSVQTVSGSGSGGPLLTADVRARILTWLKARAQGTVPPRTAPGDQTTPALRSAPQLDATAGDAAGSRTTPGTTTNPPVQNDDPVPTPPKTESLQALTDATLTTGTYAYGTDPKQQLDAYYTPTTTKQPALVIIHGGYWYEDDKSSWTATAQWYAERGYAVFSINYRLDTQSGWTAQRTDAINAIAWIKAHATDFTIDPKRVLLLGSSAGGQIATAVGTYGSGTTYVRGVVALSPVASPYRAYNDGQAAGASASRQKLRDNSTLLGRCYPTSSDTTCWNRWTDAVVKNHASSGDAPMYLLHSEGDFVPSAHSADLCTALKAKTVTCTLEVVPGSGHASAILKTSGIHTKILTWLQAHD
;
A
#
# COMPACT_ATOMS: atom_id res chain seq x y z
N MET A 1 74.38 12.31 -67.42
CA MET A 1 73.03 12.30 -68.03
C MET A 1 72.41 10.92 -67.80
N ARG A 2 71.12 10.89 -67.43
CA ARG A 2 70.19 9.74 -67.38
C ARG A 2 70.47 8.58 -66.40
N ARG A 3 69.50 8.37 -65.49
CA ARG A 3 69.24 7.13 -64.73
C ARG A 3 68.90 5.98 -65.70
N TRP A 4 69.18 4.73 -65.32
CA TRP A 4 68.21 3.67 -64.99
C TRP A 4 68.92 2.32 -64.69
N LEU A 5 68.56 1.74 -63.53
CA LEU A 5 68.56 0.34 -63.05
C LEU A 5 69.77 -0.61 -63.26
N THR A 6 70.25 -1.21 -62.15
CA THR A 6 70.06 -2.65 -61.80
C THR A 6 70.57 -2.98 -60.37
N ARG A 7 69.84 -3.89 -59.70
CA ARG A 7 70.08 -4.58 -58.39
C ARG A 7 71.42 -5.37 -58.35
N PRO A 8 72.02 -5.75 -57.19
CA PRO A 8 71.35 -6.55 -56.12
C PRO A 8 71.81 -6.33 -54.65
N GLY A 9 71.03 -6.89 -53.72
CA GLY A 9 71.38 -7.01 -52.31
C GLY A 9 70.52 -8.08 -51.65
N LEU A 10 71.09 -9.26 -51.48
CA LEU A 10 70.51 -10.45 -50.85
C LEU A 10 70.59 -10.30 -49.33
N VAL A 11 69.47 -10.31 -48.59
CA VAL A 11 69.47 -10.57 -47.14
C VAL A 11 68.30 -11.47 -46.79
N VAL A 12 68.66 -12.59 -46.17
CA VAL A 12 67.83 -13.69 -45.68
C VAL A 12 66.89 -13.19 -44.58
N LEU A 13 65.59 -13.46 -44.76
CA LEU A 13 64.55 -13.18 -43.78
C LEU A 13 64.40 -14.40 -42.85
N LEU A 14 64.87 -14.29 -41.60
CA LEU A 14 64.54 -15.22 -40.52
C LEU A 14 63.43 -14.62 -39.67
N LEU A 15 62.29 -15.31 -39.63
CA LEU A 15 61.12 -15.00 -38.82
C LEU A 15 61.49 -14.94 -37.33
N ALA A 16 61.18 -13.82 -36.69
CA ALA A 16 60.91 -13.76 -35.26
C ALA A 16 59.42 -13.44 -35.09
N ILE A 17 58.65 -14.42 -34.63
CA ILE A 17 57.25 -14.27 -34.24
C ILE A 17 57.24 -13.43 -32.97
N ALA A 18 56.87 -12.15 -33.08
CA ALA A 18 56.47 -11.35 -31.94
C ALA A 18 54.99 -11.63 -31.67
N VAL A 19 54.72 -12.47 -30.65
CA VAL A 19 53.38 -12.53 -30.05
C VAL A 19 53.17 -11.22 -29.30
N ALA A 20 52.57 -10.24 -29.97
CA ALA A 20 51.96 -9.12 -29.29
C ALA A 20 50.73 -9.68 -28.57
N ALA A 21 50.86 -9.91 -27.27
CA ALA A 21 49.71 -10.07 -26.39
C ALA A 21 48.93 -8.74 -26.45
N VAL A 22 47.95 -8.67 -27.34
CA VAL A 22 46.88 -7.68 -27.25
C VAL A 22 46.09 -8.09 -26.01
N THR A 23 46.45 -7.53 -24.86
CA THR A 23 45.54 -7.47 -23.73
C THR A 23 44.42 -6.52 -24.15
N SER A 24 43.42 -7.06 -24.84
CA SER A 24 42.10 -6.45 -24.89
C SER A 24 41.60 -6.46 -23.45
N GLY A 25 41.94 -5.41 -22.71
CA GLY A 25 41.33 -5.15 -21.41
C GLY A 25 39.86 -4.89 -21.68
N SER A 26 39.05 -5.95 -21.62
CA SER A 26 37.61 -5.86 -21.47
C SER A 26 37.38 -5.07 -20.18
N HIS A 27 37.26 -3.76 -20.29
CA HIS A 27 36.65 -2.97 -19.23
C HIS A 27 35.24 -3.53 -19.15
N ALA A 28 34.95 -4.24 -18.06
CA ALA A 28 33.58 -4.67 -17.80
C ALA A 28 32.73 -3.40 -17.88
N ALA A 29 31.73 -3.40 -18.77
CA ALA A 29 30.83 -2.27 -18.91
C ALA A 29 30.35 -1.88 -17.51
N THR A 30 30.37 -0.59 -17.17
CA THR A 30 29.96 -0.13 -15.84
C THR A 30 28.44 -0.01 -15.82
N ARG A 31 27.80 -0.56 -14.78
CA ARG A 31 26.36 -0.37 -14.57
C ARG A 31 26.13 0.96 -13.87
N HIS A 32 25.23 1.76 -14.40
CA HIS A 32 24.73 2.98 -13.80
C HIS A 32 23.36 2.71 -13.16
N GLU A 33 23.12 3.34 -12.01
CA GLU A 33 21.84 3.28 -11.29
C GLU A 33 21.54 4.67 -10.75
N ASP A 34 20.38 5.22 -11.10
CA ASP A 34 19.98 6.57 -10.63
C ASP A 34 18.45 6.73 -10.58
N THR A 35 17.97 7.71 -9.82
CA THR A 35 16.54 7.96 -9.58
C THR A 35 16.10 9.27 -10.24
N TYR A 36 14.99 9.21 -10.96
CA TYR A 36 14.39 10.32 -11.68
C TYR A 36 12.90 10.46 -11.33
N THR A 37 12.29 11.53 -11.82
CA THR A 37 10.84 11.76 -11.77
C THR A 37 10.29 11.92 -13.17
N TYR A 38 9.26 11.14 -13.51
CA TYR A 38 8.58 11.24 -14.82
C TYR A 38 7.36 12.17 -14.80
N GLY A 39 7.04 12.76 -13.64
CA GLY A 39 5.95 13.70 -13.48
C GLY A 39 6.05 14.50 -12.18
N THR A 40 5.00 15.27 -11.87
CA THR A 40 5.00 16.24 -10.75
C THR A 40 4.46 15.67 -9.44
N GLN A 41 3.80 14.51 -9.46
CA GLN A 41 3.28 13.86 -8.27
C GLN A 41 4.40 13.10 -7.54
N VAL A 42 4.33 13.04 -6.22
CA VAL A 42 5.39 12.44 -5.37
C VAL A 42 5.67 10.96 -5.69
N ARG A 43 4.67 10.23 -6.22
CA ARG A 43 4.83 8.82 -6.65
C ARG A 43 5.25 8.66 -8.10
N GLN A 44 5.37 9.72 -8.87
CA GLN A 44 5.82 9.64 -10.27
C GLN A 44 7.35 9.58 -10.33
N GLY A 45 7.93 8.64 -9.58
CA GLY A 45 9.35 8.37 -9.49
C GLY A 45 9.75 7.11 -10.26
N ILE A 46 10.97 7.08 -10.80
CA ILE A 46 11.50 5.98 -11.60
C ILE A 46 12.99 5.78 -11.33
N ASP A 47 13.39 4.53 -11.11
CA ASP A 47 14.80 4.15 -10.97
C ASP A 47 15.27 3.55 -12.29
N ALA A 48 16.35 4.10 -12.85
CA ALA A 48 16.96 3.63 -14.08
C ALA A 48 18.21 2.79 -13.79
N TYR A 49 18.38 1.68 -14.51
CA TYR A 49 19.49 0.73 -14.41
C TYR A 49 19.99 0.43 -15.82
N TRP A 50 21.18 0.91 -16.18
CA TRP A 50 21.70 0.75 -17.55
C TRP A 50 23.21 0.57 -17.59
N TYR A 51 23.74 0.32 -18.77
CA TYR A 51 25.17 0.16 -19.00
C TYR A 51 25.57 1.03 -20.19
N ASP A 52 26.79 1.55 -20.15
CA ASP A 52 27.44 2.04 -21.36
C ASP A 52 27.62 0.87 -22.33
N ALA A 53 27.24 1.07 -23.59
CA ALA A 53 27.38 0.05 -24.64
C ALA A 53 27.52 0.72 -26.01
N ASP A 54 28.20 0.04 -26.93
CA ASP A 54 28.44 0.55 -28.30
C ASP A 54 27.16 0.67 -29.14
N GLN A 55 26.08 0.01 -28.71
CA GLN A 55 24.77 0.03 -29.36
C GLN A 55 23.67 0.23 -28.30
N PRO A 56 22.60 0.98 -28.62
CA PRO A 56 21.45 1.12 -27.74
C PRO A 56 20.84 -0.23 -27.35
N ARG A 57 20.45 -0.38 -26.07
CA ARG A 57 19.85 -1.60 -25.53
C ARG A 57 18.32 -1.50 -25.49
N PRO A 58 17.57 -2.58 -25.73
CA PRO A 58 16.11 -2.57 -25.56
C PRO A 58 15.73 -2.11 -24.15
N ALA A 59 14.68 -1.30 -24.07
CA ALA A 59 14.17 -0.76 -22.81
C ALA A 59 13.17 -1.73 -22.15
N LEU A 60 13.20 -1.81 -20.82
CA LEU A 60 12.25 -2.59 -20.03
C LEU A 60 11.71 -1.77 -18.87
N LEU A 61 10.40 -1.52 -18.86
CA LEU A 61 9.68 -0.91 -17.74
C LEU A 61 9.22 -2.00 -16.76
N LEU A 62 9.55 -1.87 -15.48
CA LEU A 62 9.08 -2.71 -14.39
C LEU A 62 8.01 -2.00 -13.58
N LEU A 63 6.89 -2.69 -13.33
CA LEU A 63 5.76 -2.19 -12.55
C LEU A 63 5.49 -3.11 -11.36
N HIS A 64 5.65 -2.57 -10.15
CA HIS A 64 5.50 -3.34 -8.92
C HIS A 64 4.06 -3.80 -8.68
N GLY A 65 3.87 -4.80 -7.82
CA GLY A 65 2.54 -5.26 -7.38
C GLY A 65 2.09 -4.53 -6.13
N GLY A 66 1.23 -5.15 -5.30
CA GLY A 66 0.83 -4.56 -4.02
C GLY A 66 -0.52 -3.88 -4.05
N TYR A 67 -1.46 -4.44 -4.81
CA TYR A 67 -2.89 -4.11 -4.76
C TYR A 67 -3.22 -2.62 -5.01
N PHE A 68 -2.36 -1.87 -5.72
CA PHE A 68 -2.45 -0.41 -5.88
C PHE A 68 -2.29 0.40 -4.59
N ASN A 69 -1.88 -0.17 -3.46
CA ASN A 69 -1.77 0.59 -2.21
C ASN A 69 -0.49 0.30 -1.39
N SER A 70 0.38 -0.52 -1.95
CA SER A 70 1.65 -0.95 -1.39
C SER A 70 2.58 -1.37 -2.53
N GLY A 71 3.80 -1.80 -2.18
CA GLY A 71 4.86 -2.11 -3.14
C GLY A 71 5.63 -0.85 -3.56
N SER A 72 6.82 -1.02 -4.09
CA SER A 72 7.67 0.10 -4.50
C SER A 72 8.57 -0.32 -5.66
N LYS A 73 8.98 0.64 -6.49
CA LYS A 73 10.05 0.47 -7.48
C LYS A 73 11.33 -0.10 -6.89
N THR A 74 11.62 0.17 -5.62
CA THR A 74 12.80 -0.35 -4.91
C THR A 74 12.69 -1.84 -4.59
N ASP A 75 11.48 -2.38 -4.41
CA ASP A 75 11.26 -3.81 -4.16
C ASP A 75 11.71 -4.66 -5.37
N TRP A 76 11.80 -4.03 -6.55
CA TRP A 76 12.18 -4.64 -7.82
C TRP A 76 13.64 -4.38 -8.22
N ALA A 77 14.46 -3.72 -7.40
CA ALA A 77 15.83 -3.36 -7.74
C ALA A 77 16.70 -4.58 -8.14
N ALA A 78 16.56 -5.71 -7.43
CA ALA A 78 17.30 -6.93 -7.76
C ALA A 78 16.89 -7.51 -9.14
N THR A 79 15.59 -7.44 -9.45
CA THR A 79 15.06 -7.83 -10.76
C THR A 79 15.53 -6.87 -11.85
N ALA A 80 15.55 -5.57 -11.56
CA ALA A 80 16.00 -4.54 -12.49
C ALA A 80 17.46 -4.74 -12.87
N ARG A 81 18.33 -4.93 -11.88
CA ARG A 81 19.75 -5.28 -12.09
C ARG A 81 19.90 -6.56 -12.90
N TYR A 82 19.13 -7.61 -12.58
CA TYR A 82 19.16 -8.85 -13.36
C TYR A 82 18.90 -8.59 -14.84
N PHE A 83 17.83 -7.88 -15.21
CA PHE A 83 17.56 -7.62 -16.64
C PHE A 83 18.58 -6.67 -17.27
N ALA A 84 19.11 -5.71 -16.51
CA ALA A 84 20.18 -4.82 -16.99
C ALA A 84 21.46 -5.60 -17.32
N ASP A 85 21.86 -6.51 -16.44
CA ASP A 85 23.00 -7.42 -16.61
C ASP A 85 22.79 -8.36 -17.83
N HIS A 86 21.54 -8.55 -18.27
CA HIS A 86 21.19 -9.40 -19.41
C HIS A 86 20.86 -8.63 -20.70
N GLY A 87 21.25 -7.35 -20.76
CA GLY A 87 21.28 -6.57 -22.00
C GLY A 87 20.11 -5.62 -22.20
N PHE A 88 19.39 -5.24 -21.15
CA PHE A 88 18.33 -4.23 -21.21
C PHE A 88 18.79 -2.91 -20.56
N ALA A 89 18.18 -1.80 -20.95
CA ALA A 89 18.10 -0.60 -20.12
C ALA A 89 16.79 -0.68 -19.32
N VAL A 90 16.86 -0.75 -18.00
CA VAL A 90 15.71 -1.11 -17.17
C VAL A 90 15.25 0.08 -16.33
N PHE A 91 13.94 0.29 -16.27
CA PHE A 91 13.31 1.38 -15.57
C PHE A 91 12.27 0.82 -14.61
N SER A 92 12.44 0.98 -13.30
CA SER A 92 11.49 0.52 -12.29
C SER A 92 10.70 1.72 -11.79
N ALA A 93 9.38 1.75 -12.01
CA ALA A 93 8.54 2.93 -11.75
C ALA A 93 7.56 2.72 -10.60
N ASP A 94 7.43 3.74 -9.76
CA ASP A 94 6.27 3.91 -8.89
C ASP A 94 5.12 4.52 -9.69
N TYR A 95 3.89 4.35 -9.21
CA TYR A 95 2.69 4.98 -9.74
C TYR A 95 1.77 5.35 -8.58
N ARG A 96 0.82 6.27 -8.79
CA ARG A 96 -0.12 6.67 -7.73
C ARG A 96 -0.86 5.47 -7.17
N TYR A 97 -0.95 5.41 -5.85
CA TYR A 97 -1.79 4.43 -5.21
C TYR A 97 -3.26 4.78 -5.39
N ASN A 98 -4.12 3.77 -5.22
CA ASN A 98 -5.56 3.93 -5.17
C ASN A 98 -6.00 4.95 -4.11
N THR A 99 -5.20 5.15 -3.06
CA THR A 99 -5.41 6.14 -2.00
C THR A 99 -4.96 7.54 -2.39
N ASP A 100 -3.98 7.70 -3.28
CA ASP A 100 -3.56 9.02 -3.78
C ASP A 100 -4.51 9.53 -4.87
N ALA A 101 -5.01 8.64 -5.74
CA ALA A 101 -5.93 8.99 -6.79
C ALA A 101 -6.78 7.80 -7.24
N ALA A 102 -8.01 8.08 -7.67
CA ALA A 102 -8.89 7.09 -8.28
C ALA A 102 -8.39 6.70 -9.68
N TRP A 103 -8.83 5.55 -10.18
CA TRP A 103 -8.75 5.24 -11.61
C TRP A 103 -9.40 6.37 -12.43
N PRO A 104 -8.78 6.86 -13.52
CA PRO A 104 -7.66 6.26 -14.27
C PRO A 104 -6.24 6.76 -13.91
N ALA A 105 -6.04 7.47 -12.80
CA ALA A 105 -4.74 8.07 -12.49
C ALA A 105 -3.54 7.10 -12.55
N PRO A 106 -3.60 5.87 -12.00
CA PRO A 106 -2.47 4.92 -12.11
C PRO A 106 -2.21 4.45 -13.55
N ARG A 107 -3.24 4.39 -14.41
CA ARG A 107 -3.07 4.14 -15.85
C ARG A 107 -2.33 5.30 -16.50
N ASP A 108 -2.78 6.52 -16.24
CA ASP A 108 -2.19 7.71 -16.83
C ASP A 108 -0.73 7.88 -16.40
N ASP A 109 -0.39 7.48 -15.17
CA ASP A 109 0.98 7.46 -14.67
C ASP A 109 1.89 6.52 -15.46
N VAL A 110 1.47 5.28 -15.73
CA VAL A 110 2.31 4.34 -16.48
C VAL A 110 2.40 4.67 -17.97
N LEU A 111 1.39 5.33 -18.53
CA LEU A 111 1.46 5.92 -19.87
C LEU A 111 2.50 7.03 -19.90
N ALA A 112 2.48 7.94 -18.91
CA ALA A 112 3.48 9.01 -18.78
C ALA A 112 4.89 8.45 -18.55
N ALA A 113 5.05 7.40 -17.75
CA ALA A 113 6.35 6.75 -17.54
C ALA A 113 6.90 6.15 -18.84
N ALA A 114 6.07 5.47 -19.65
CA ALA A 114 6.49 4.94 -20.95
C ALA A 114 6.88 6.06 -21.93
N ASP A 115 6.11 7.14 -21.98
CA ASP A 115 6.39 8.29 -22.84
C ASP A 115 7.66 9.02 -22.39
N TRP A 116 7.90 9.14 -21.08
CA TRP A 116 9.13 9.70 -20.50
C TRP A 116 10.37 8.87 -20.87
N ILE A 117 10.30 7.54 -20.71
CA ILE A 117 11.40 6.63 -21.09
C ILE A 117 11.77 6.83 -22.56
N LYS A 118 10.78 6.89 -23.46
CA LYS A 118 11.02 7.11 -24.89
C LYS A 118 11.68 8.45 -25.16
N ALA A 119 11.27 9.50 -24.46
CA ALA A 119 11.84 10.84 -24.63
C ALA A 119 13.29 10.95 -24.12
N HIS A 120 13.68 10.14 -23.12
CA HIS A 120 14.99 10.21 -22.47
C HIS A 120 15.90 9.02 -22.83
N ALA A 121 15.48 8.14 -23.76
CA ALA A 121 16.15 6.87 -24.02
C ALA A 121 17.64 7.02 -24.38
N ALA A 122 17.99 8.08 -25.10
CA ALA A 122 19.38 8.37 -25.48
C ALA A 122 20.30 8.60 -24.27
N GLU A 123 19.78 9.16 -23.17
CA GLU A 123 20.54 9.43 -21.93
C GLU A 123 20.96 8.11 -21.24
N PHE A 124 20.17 7.06 -21.45
CA PHE A 124 20.37 5.74 -20.84
C PHE A 124 20.96 4.72 -21.81
N ASN A 125 21.41 5.16 -22.99
CA ASN A 125 21.81 4.28 -24.09
C ASN A 125 20.75 3.20 -24.39
N ALA A 126 19.48 3.60 -24.33
CA ALA A 126 18.32 2.75 -24.53
C ALA A 126 17.72 2.95 -25.93
N ASP A 127 17.16 1.90 -26.49
CA ASP A 127 16.42 1.93 -27.74
C ASP A 127 14.93 2.22 -27.45
N ALA A 128 14.51 3.46 -27.70
CA ALA A 128 13.12 3.90 -27.54
C ALA A 128 12.12 3.16 -28.45
N ALA A 129 12.59 2.59 -29.57
CA ALA A 129 11.76 1.83 -30.49
C ALA A 129 11.49 0.41 -29.98
N HIS A 130 12.26 -0.05 -28.97
CA HIS A 130 12.15 -1.38 -28.38
C HIS A 130 11.90 -1.32 -26.87
N LEU A 131 10.71 -0.85 -26.48
CA LEU A 131 10.25 -0.79 -25.08
C LEU A 131 9.28 -1.93 -24.77
N ALA A 132 9.62 -2.77 -23.80
CA ALA A 132 8.71 -3.75 -23.21
C ALA A 132 8.33 -3.38 -21.77
N VAL A 133 7.27 -3.99 -21.24
CA VAL A 133 6.85 -3.82 -19.83
C VAL A 133 6.73 -5.18 -19.14
N LEU A 134 7.12 -5.25 -17.87
CA LEU A 134 6.90 -6.39 -16.99
C LEU A 134 6.25 -5.89 -15.70
N GLY A 135 5.05 -6.39 -15.41
CA GLY A 135 4.30 -6.04 -14.21
C GLY A 135 3.89 -7.25 -13.39
N SER A 136 3.70 -7.03 -12.07
CA SER A 136 3.13 -8.04 -11.19
C SER A 136 1.81 -7.59 -10.56
N GLN A 137 0.81 -8.47 -10.47
CA GLN A 137 -0.49 -8.19 -9.85
C GLN A 137 -1.13 -6.87 -10.31
N ALA A 138 -1.11 -5.82 -9.48
CA ALA A 138 -1.57 -4.47 -9.82
C ALA A 138 -0.74 -3.85 -10.96
N GLY A 139 0.59 -3.87 -10.87
CA GLY A 139 1.48 -3.51 -11.98
C GLY A 139 1.31 -4.43 -13.19
N GLY A 140 0.88 -5.68 -12.98
CA GLY A 140 0.51 -6.60 -14.06
C GLY A 140 -0.72 -6.15 -14.83
N GLN A 141 -1.73 -5.61 -14.14
CA GLN A 141 -2.89 -4.97 -14.76
C GLN A 141 -2.46 -3.70 -15.52
N LEU A 142 -1.56 -2.91 -14.96
CA LEU A 142 -1.04 -1.72 -15.65
C LEU A 142 -0.20 -2.09 -16.90
N ALA A 143 0.56 -3.19 -16.84
CA ALA A 143 1.30 -3.72 -17.99
C ALA A 143 0.36 -4.16 -19.12
N THR A 144 -0.73 -4.87 -18.82
CA THR A 144 -1.72 -5.23 -19.85
C THR A 144 -2.53 -4.04 -20.32
N THR A 145 -2.74 -3.03 -19.46
CA THR A 145 -3.36 -1.77 -19.86
C THR A 145 -2.48 -1.00 -20.86
N LEU A 146 -1.15 -0.98 -20.67
CA LEU A 146 -0.22 -0.42 -21.66
C LEU A 146 -0.26 -1.17 -22.99
N ALA A 147 -0.56 -2.47 -22.96
CA ALA A 147 -0.66 -3.29 -24.16
C ALA A 147 -1.95 -3.07 -24.95
N THR A 148 -3.06 -2.75 -24.27
CA THR A 148 -4.40 -2.67 -24.90
C THR A 148 -4.95 -1.26 -25.05
N TYR A 149 -4.55 -0.31 -24.20
CA TYR A 149 -5.13 1.03 -24.21
C TYR A 149 -4.60 1.87 -25.38
N GLY A 150 -5.49 2.24 -26.30
CA GLY A 150 -5.21 3.16 -27.40
C GLY A 150 -4.26 2.60 -28.46
N ALA A 151 -4.42 1.32 -28.84
CA ALA A 151 -3.54 0.58 -29.75
C ALA A 151 -2.12 0.45 -29.19
N GLY A 152 -1.97 -0.34 -28.12
CA GLY A 152 -0.76 -0.38 -27.31
C GLY A 152 0.49 -0.86 -28.05
N ARG A 153 0.35 -1.50 -29.22
CA ARG A 153 1.48 -1.89 -30.09
C ARG A 153 2.25 -0.69 -30.66
N THR A 154 1.66 0.50 -30.66
CA THR A 154 2.38 1.75 -31.00
C THR A 154 3.25 2.27 -29.85
N ARG A 155 2.95 1.84 -28.62
CA ARG A 155 3.59 2.32 -27.40
C ARG A 155 4.64 1.34 -26.87
N ILE A 156 4.40 0.03 -26.93
CA ILE A 156 5.31 -1.00 -26.43
C ILE A 156 5.37 -2.22 -27.37
N ASP A 157 6.49 -2.95 -27.34
CA ASP A 157 6.72 -4.18 -28.12
C ASP A 157 6.19 -5.44 -27.44
N GLY A 158 5.86 -5.35 -26.16
CA GLY A 158 5.22 -6.46 -25.45
C GLY A 158 5.05 -6.21 -23.96
N ALA A 159 4.07 -6.91 -23.39
CA ALA A 159 3.77 -6.86 -21.98
C ALA A 159 3.87 -8.25 -21.34
N VAL A 160 4.59 -8.32 -20.22
CA VAL A 160 4.68 -9.50 -19.37
C VAL A 160 3.86 -9.23 -18.12
N GLY A 161 2.88 -10.09 -17.85
CA GLY A 161 2.03 -10.00 -16.66
C GLY A 161 2.25 -11.19 -15.74
N LEU A 162 2.72 -10.97 -14.52
CA LEU A 162 2.74 -11.98 -13.46
C LEU A 162 1.47 -11.84 -12.61
N SER A 163 0.56 -12.82 -12.68
CA SER A 163 -0.75 -12.78 -12.05
C SER A 163 -1.52 -11.47 -12.27
N PRO A 164 -1.62 -10.94 -13.50
CA PRO A 164 -2.20 -9.63 -13.74
C PRO A 164 -3.69 -9.62 -13.39
N VAL A 165 -4.14 -8.59 -12.67
CA VAL A 165 -5.57 -8.39 -12.34
C VAL A 165 -6.29 -7.78 -13.54
N ASN A 166 -6.34 -8.50 -14.66
CA ASN A 166 -6.88 -8.00 -15.93
C ASN A 166 -8.37 -7.60 -15.88
N SER A 167 -9.10 -8.09 -14.88
CA SER A 167 -10.49 -7.70 -14.65
C SER A 167 -10.73 -7.43 -13.17
N PRO A 168 -10.57 -6.17 -12.73
CA PRO A 168 -10.99 -5.73 -11.41
C PRO A 168 -12.44 -6.09 -11.11
N TYR A 169 -13.34 -5.97 -12.09
CA TYR A 169 -14.74 -6.34 -11.95
C TYR A 169 -14.92 -7.84 -11.68
N ARG A 170 -14.19 -8.70 -12.38
CA ARG A 170 -14.21 -10.15 -12.09
C ARG A 170 -13.69 -10.43 -10.68
N ALA A 171 -12.56 -9.82 -10.32
CA ALA A 171 -12.01 -9.93 -8.96
C ALA A 171 -13.03 -9.49 -7.91
N TRP A 172 -13.83 -8.46 -8.22
CA TRP A 172 -14.93 -8.01 -7.38
C TRP A 172 -16.03 -9.06 -7.23
N THR A 173 -16.49 -9.66 -8.34
CA THR A 173 -17.61 -10.62 -8.35
C THR A 173 -17.26 -12.01 -7.80
N GLU A 174 -16.00 -12.45 -7.88
CA GLU A 174 -15.60 -13.81 -7.50
C GLU A 174 -15.15 -13.91 -6.03
N ALA A 175 -14.69 -12.81 -5.45
CA ALA A 175 -14.23 -12.72 -4.06
C ALA A 175 -15.30 -12.67 -2.93
N PRO A 176 -16.61 -12.43 -3.15
CA PRO A 176 -17.64 -12.49 -2.10
C PRO A 176 -18.00 -13.91 -1.67
N THR A 177 -17.51 -14.95 -2.37
CA THR A 177 -17.79 -16.34 -2.04
C THR A 177 -17.08 -16.76 -0.74
N THR A 178 -17.70 -17.62 0.07
CA THR A 178 -17.13 -18.14 1.32
C THR A 178 -15.81 -18.91 1.13
N SER A 179 -15.51 -19.32 -0.11
CA SER A 179 -14.27 -20.00 -0.52
C SER A 179 -13.15 -19.06 -0.97
N ALA A 180 -13.38 -17.74 -1.06
CA ALA A 180 -12.35 -16.80 -1.44
C ALA A 180 -11.22 -16.74 -0.39
N THR A 181 -9.97 -16.67 -0.84
CA THR A 181 -8.82 -16.48 0.06
C THR A 181 -8.76 -15.04 0.56
N ALA A 182 -8.00 -14.80 1.65
CA ALA A 182 -7.76 -13.43 2.15
C ALA A 182 -7.16 -12.52 1.06
N THR A 183 -6.24 -13.06 0.25
CA THR A 183 -5.64 -12.34 -0.88
C THR A 183 -6.68 -11.95 -1.94
N ARG A 184 -7.63 -12.83 -2.28
CA ARG A 184 -8.73 -12.52 -3.21
C ARG A 184 -9.64 -11.41 -2.69
N ARG A 185 -9.98 -11.46 -1.41
CA ARG A 185 -10.76 -10.40 -0.76
C ARG A 185 -10.01 -9.08 -0.76
N LYS A 186 -8.70 -9.08 -0.46
CA LYS A 186 -7.88 -7.87 -0.54
C LYS A 186 -7.85 -7.28 -1.95
N ILE A 187 -7.67 -8.10 -2.99
CA ILE A 187 -7.73 -7.62 -4.38
C ILE A 187 -9.09 -6.98 -4.67
N ARG A 188 -10.20 -7.63 -4.29
CA ARG A 188 -11.56 -7.07 -4.41
C ARG A 188 -11.70 -5.72 -3.69
N ASP A 189 -11.23 -5.63 -2.46
CA ASP A 189 -11.44 -4.44 -1.65
C ASP A 189 -10.63 -3.26 -2.21
N GLU A 190 -9.38 -3.51 -2.62
CA GLU A 190 -8.56 -2.47 -3.24
C GLU A 190 -9.08 -2.03 -4.61
N THR A 191 -9.76 -2.90 -5.35
CA THR A 191 -10.41 -2.46 -6.59
C THR A 191 -11.59 -1.54 -6.30
N VAL A 192 -12.33 -1.70 -5.19
CA VAL A 192 -13.33 -0.69 -4.80
C VAL A 192 -12.68 0.65 -4.45
N VAL A 193 -11.60 0.63 -3.66
CA VAL A 193 -10.87 1.85 -3.30
C VAL A 193 -10.34 2.54 -4.56
N LEU A 194 -9.80 1.78 -5.51
CA LEU A 194 -9.30 2.29 -6.79
C LEU A 194 -10.39 3.00 -7.59
N HIS A 195 -11.63 2.50 -7.59
CA HIS A 195 -12.73 3.09 -8.36
C HIS A 195 -13.56 4.12 -7.59
N ARG A 196 -13.37 4.23 -6.26
CA ARG A 196 -14.14 5.10 -5.33
C ARG A 196 -15.63 4.79 -5.26
N CYS A 197 -16.04 3.61 -5.73
CA CYS A 197 -17.43 3.21 -5.82
C CYS A 197 -17.53 1.69 -6.05
N TYR A 198 -18.67 1.11 -5.67
CA TYR A 198 -19.01 -0.27 -6.03
C TYR A 198 -19.49 -0.33 -7.48
N PRO A 199 -19.26 -1.44 -8.21
CA PRO A 199 -19.61 -1.53 -9.62
C PRO A 199 -21.13 -1.68 -9.82
N ASP A 200 -21.84 -0.56 -9.69
CA ASP A 200 -23.25 -0.40 -9.98
C ASP A 200 -23.41 0.12 -11.41
N LYS A 201 -24.16 -0.61 -12.25
CA LYS A 201 -24.40 -0.24 -13.65
C LYS A 201 -25.32 0.97 -13.81
N THR A 202 -26.05 1.34 -12.76
CA THR A 202 -26.94 2.51 -12.75
C THR A 202 -26.19 3.81 -12.46
N ASP A 203 -25.03 3.74 -11.81
CA ASP A 203 -24.08 4.85 -11.67
C ASP A 203 -23.14 4.86 -12.88
N THR A 204 -23.46 5.69 -13.88
CA THR A 204 -22.74 5.73 -15.16
C THR A 204 -21.27 6.11 -15.01
N ASP A 205 -20.95 7.04 -14.12
CA ASP A 205 -19.58 7.51 -13.89
C ASP A 205 -18.75 6.45 -13.19
N CYS A 206 -19.33 5.79 -12.19
CA CYS A 206 -18.70 4.66 -11.53
C CYS A 206 -18.47 3.50 -12.52
N TRP A 207 -19.52 3.12 -13.25
CA TRP A 207 -19.45 2.03 -14.20
C TRP A 207 -18.44 2.28 -15.32
N ALA A 208 -18.30 3.54 -15.77
CA ALA A 208 -17.28 3.93 -16.73
C ALA A 208 -15.86 3.69 -16.19
N ARG A 209 -15.56 4.06 -14.93
CA ARG A 209 -14.25 3.78 -14.32
C ARG A 209 -13.98 2.28 -14.23
N TRP A 210 -14.95 1.51 -13.76
CA TRP A 210 -14.82 0.05 -13.66
C TRP A 210 -14.59 -0.60 -15.02
N THR A 211 -15.35 -0.20 -16.03
CA THR A 211 -15.23 -0.72 -17.41
C THR A 211 -13.87 -0.36 -18.00
N ASP A 212 -13.42 0.88 -17.82
CA ASP A 212 -12.13 1.35 -18.33
C ASP A 212 -10.94 0.62 -17.68
N SER A 213 -11.08 0.14 -16.44
CA SER A 213 -10.01 -0.63 -15.76
C SER A 213 -9.86 -2.08 -16.23
N VAL A 214 -10.80 -2.59 -17.02
CA VAL A 214 -10.83 -3.98 -17.47
C VAL A 214 -10.09 -4.10 -18.80
N ALA A 215 -8.96 -4.80 -18.84
CA ALA A 215 -8.09 -4.87 -20.01
C ALA A 215 -8.83 -5.36 -21.27
N LYS A 216 -9.71 -6.37 -21.15
CA LYS A 216 -10.47 -6.92 -22.29
C LYS A 216 -11.49 -5.94 -22.89
N ALA A 217 -11.88 -4.89 -22.16
CA ALA A 217 -12.74 -3.85 -22.70
C ALA A 217 -12.02 -3.03 -23.79
N HIS A 218 -10.68 -2.98 -23.72
CA HIS A 218 -9.82 -2.25 -24.66
C HIS A 218 -9.18 -3.14 -25.72
N ALA A 219 -9.37 -4.46 -25.66
CA ALA A 219 -8.80 -5.39 -26.64
C ALA A 219 -9.05 -4.89 -28.08
N SER A 220 -8.05 -4.90 -28.92
CA SER A 220 -8.14 -4.40 -30.30
C SER A 220 -7.53 -5.35 -31.32
N GLY A 221 -7.09 -6.53 -30.87
CA GLY A 221 -6.63 -7.60 -31.71
C GLY A 221 -5.21 -7.32 -32.23
N PRO A 222 -5.00 -7.22 -33.56
CA PRO A 222 -3.67 -6.96 -34.13
C PRO A 222 -3.01 -5.64 -33.72
N ASP A 223 -3.78 -4.67 -33.22
CA ASP A 223 -3.27 -3.34 -32.83
C ASP A 223 -2.73 -3.31 -31.38
N ASP A 224 -2.92 -4.38 -30.61
CA ASP A 224 -2.44 -4.49 -29.24
C ASP A 224 -1.08 -5.20 -29.14
N ALA A 225 -0.28 -4.79 -28.16
CA ALA A 225 1.05 -5.34 -27.99
C ALA A 225 0.98 -6.82 -27.58
N PRO A 226 1.90 -7.67 -28.06
CA PRO A 226 1.95 -9.06 -27.63
C PRO A 226 2.09 -9.20 -26.10
N MET A 227 1.43 -10.20 -25.53
CA MET A 227 1.31 -10.44 -24.09
C MET A 227 1.79 -11.84 -23.68
N TYR A 228 2.64 -11.90 -22.65
CA TYR A 228 3.05 -13.13 -21.97
C TYR A 228 2.57 -13.12 -20.52
N LEU A 229 1.48 -13.84 -20.26
CA LEU A 229 0.74 -13.78 -19.00
C LEU A 229 0.97 -15.07 -18.22
N VAL A 230 1.48 -14.96 -17.00
CA VAL A 230 1.90 -16.10 -16.18
C VAL A 230 1.10 -16.14 -14.89
N HIS A 231 0.56 -17.30 -14.55
CA HIS A 231 -0.15 -17.59 -13.30
C HIS A 231 0.39 -18.87 -12.67
N SER A 232 0.17 -19.08 -11.37
CA SER A 232 0.34 -20.42 -10.77
C SER A 232 -0.97 -21.21 -10.73
N ALA A 233 -0.89 -22.51 -10.50
CA ALA A 233 -2.06 -23.37 -10.34
C ALA A 233 -2.93 -22.98 -9.12
N GLY A 234 -2.29 -22.53 -8.03
CA GLY A 234 -2.95 -22.06 -6.80
C GLY A 234 -3.12 -20.55 -6.70
N ASP A 235 -3.08 -19.83 -7.82
CA ASP A 235 -3.00 -18.37 -7.83
C ASP A 235 -4.23 -17.68 -7.18
N ALA A 236 -3.94 -16.63 -6.41
CA ALA A 236 -4.96 -15.76 -5.88
C ALA A 236 -5.68 -14.99 -7.00
N VAL A 237 -4.98 -14.65 -8.09
CA VAL A 237 -5.56 -14.11 -9.32
C VAL A 237 -5.69 -15.28 -10.31
N PRO A 238 -6.89 -15.86 -10.51
CA PRO A 238 -7.00 -17.06 -11.33
C PRO A 238 -6.66 -16.76 -12.80
N ALA A 239 -6.04 -17.73 -13.48
CA ALA A 239 -5.62 -17.61 -14.88
C ALA A 239 -6.76 -17.25 -15.85
N ILE A 240 -8.02 -17.50 -15.48
CA ILE A 240 -9.20 -17.12 -16.26
C ILE A 240 -9.24 -15.62 -16.57
N GLN A 241 -8.68 -14.76 -15.71
CA GLN A 241 -8.58 -13.32 -16.00
C GLN A 241 -7.72 -13.03 -17.24
N SER A 242 -6.64 -13.79 -17.44
CA SER A 242 -5.77 -13.69 -18.62
C SER A 242 -6.31 -14.44 -19.82
N THR A 243 -6.97 -15.58 -19.60
CA THR A 243 -7.67 -16.33 -20.66
C THR A 243 -8.80 -15.50 -21.28
N ASP A 244 -9.61 -14.82 -20.46
CA ASP A 244 -10.66 -13.90 -20.90
C ASP A 244 -10.12 -12.80 -21.83
N LEU A 245 -8.97 -12.22 -21.48
CA LEU A 245 -8.32 -11.20 -22.29
C LEU A 245 -7.82 -11.79 -23.61
N ARG A 246 -7.07 -12.91 -23.56
CA ARG A 246 -6.60 -13.61 -24.75
C ARG A 246 -7.75 -13.93 -25.71
N ASP A 247 -8.84 -14.48 -25.20
CA ASP A 247 -9.97 -14.87 -26.04
C ASP A 247 -10.65 -13.64 -26.67
N ALA A 248 -10.70 -12.51 -25.97
CA ALA A 248 -11.17 -11.24 -26.53
C ALA A 248 -10.25 -10.69 -27.63
N GLU A 249 -8.93 -10.79 -27.48
CA GLU A 249 -7.95 -10.42 -28.52
C GLU A 249 -8.06 -11.31 -29.76
N LEU A 250 -8.15 -12.62 -29.57
CA LEU A 250 -8.32 -13.60 -30.64
C LEU A 250 -9.63 -13.38 -31.40
N ALA A 251 -10.72 -13.09 -30.69
CA ALA A 251 -12.01 -12.76 -31.31
C ALA A 251 -11.95 -11.48 -32.16
N LYS A 252 -10.99 -10.60 -31.89
CA LYS A 252 -10.71 -9.39 -32.67
C LYS A 252 -9.59 -9.58 -33.71
N GLY A 253 -9.11 -10.80 -33.90
CA GLY A 253 -8.17 -11.17 -34.97
C GLY A 253 -6.69 -11.13 -34.58
N ALA A 254 -6.34 -11.03 -33.29
CA ALA A 254 -4.94 -11.17 -32.86
C ALA A 254 -4.34 -12.51 -33.28
N ASN A 255 -3.03 -12.54 -33.54
CA ASN A 255 -2.33 -13.80 -33.75
C ASN A 255 -2.28 -14.60 -32.44
N ALA A 256 -2.56 -15.91 -32.49
CA ALA A 256 -2.48 -16.78 -31.32
C ALA A 256 -1.10 -16.85 -30.66
N ALA A 257 -0.03 -16.54 -31.41
CA ALA A 257 1.31 -16.41 -30.86
C ALA A 257 1.52 -15.10 -30.07
N ASP A 258 0.67 -14.09 -30.26
CA ASP A 258 0.82 -12.78 -29.63
C ASP A 258 0.33 -12.77 -28.19
N VAL A 259 -0.67 -13.57 -27.83
CA VAL A 259 -1.20 -13.60 -26.46
C VAL A 259 -1.13 -15.00 -25.87
N SER A 260 -0.18 -15.19 -24.96
CA SER A 260 0.10 -16.47 -24.32
C SER A 260 -0.23 -16.43 -22.84
N VAL A 261 -0.91 -17.47 -22.36
CA VAL A 261 -1.26 -17.65 -20.94
C VAL A 261 -0.60 -18.93 -20.47
N GLN A 262 0.26 -18.84 -19.47
CA GLN A 262 1.04 -19.94 -18.93
C GLN A 262 0.68 -20.16 -17.46
N THR A 263 0.36 -21.40 -17.11
CA THR A 263 0.15 -21.81 -15.73
C THR A 263 1.33 -22.64 -15.25
N VAL A 264 2.00 -22.21 -14.18
CA VAL A 264 3.09 -22.94 -13.52
C VAL A 264 2.61 -23.63 -12.25
N SER A 265 3.37 -24.59 -11.74
CA SER A 265 3.07 -25.24 -10.45
C SER A 265 3.23 -24.28 -9.26
N GLY A 266 2.63 -24.64 -8.12
CA GLY A 266 2.68 -23.87 -6.89
C GLY A 266 1.49 -22.94 -6.68
N SER A 267 1.62 -22.05 -5.70
CA SER A 267 0.55 -21.14 -5.24
C SER A 267 0.98 -19.67 -5.16
N GLY A 268 2.19 -19.33 -5.65
CA GLY A 268 2.67 -17.96 -5.70
C GLY A 268 1.81 -17.07 -6.60
N SER A 269 1.73 -15.78 -6.30
CA SER A 269 0.98 -14.79 -7.09
C SER A 269 1.80 -13.52 -7.24
N GLY A 270 1.86 -12.93 -8.43
CA GLY A 270 2.64 -11.72 -8.70
C GLY A 270 4.16 -11.96 -8.68
N GLY A 271 4.90 -11.10 -7.99
CA GLY A 271 6.38 -11.16 -7.90
C GLY A 271 6.96 -12.54 -7.54
N PRO A 272 6.41 -13.28 -6.56
CA PRO A 272 6.80 -14.66 -6.27
C PRO A 272 6.79 -15.65 -7.45
N LEU A 273 6.07 -15.36 -8.55
CA LEU A 273 6.13 -16.18 -9.76
C LEU A 273 7.45 -16.05 -10.52
N LEU A 274 8.26 -15.02 -10.24
CA LEU A 274 9.52 -14.76 -10.92
C LEU A 274 10.66 -15.66 -10.41
N THR A 275 10.40 -16.97 -10.37
CA THR A 275 11.41 -18.00 -10.11
C THR A 275 12.48 -18.00 -11.21
N ALA A 276 13.63 -18.65 -10.99
CA ALA A 276 14.70 -18.71 -11.98
C ALA A 276 14.21 -19.19 -13.35
N ASP A 277 13.37 -20.23 -13.39
CA ASP A 277 12.84 -20.80 -14.63
C ASP A 277 11.83 -19.89 -15.34
N VAL A 278 10.95 -19.23 -14.57
CA VAL A 278 10.00 -18.25 -15.14
C VAL A 278 10.76 -17.04 -15.67
N ARG A 279 11.73 -16.53 -14.91
CA ARG A 279 12.57 -15.39 -15.28
C ARG A 279 13.41 -15.69 -16.53
N ALA A 280 13.96 -16.89 -16.67
CA ALA A 280 14.68 -17.31 -17.87
C ALA A 280 13.78 -17.35 -19.11
N ARG A 281 12.56 -17.90 -18.98
CA ARG A 281 11.57 -17.91 -20.09
C ARG A 281 11.15 -16.50 -20.50
N ILE A 282 10.89 -15.63 -19.53
CA ILE A 282 10.58 -14.21 -19.77
C ILE A 282 11.74 -13.52 -20.49
N LEU A 283 12.97 -13.73 -20.04
CA LEU A 283 14.16 -13.15 -20.67
C LEU A 283 14.28 -13.57 -22.15
N THR A 284 14.08 -14.86 -22.45
CA THR A 284 14.07 -15.36 -23.83
C THR A 284 12.96 -14.70 -24.65
N TRP A 285 11.75 -14.62 -24.09
CA TRP A 285 10.59 -14.02 -24.76
C TRP A 285 10.80 -12.52 -25.07
N LEU A 286 11.39 -11.78 -24.13
CA LEU A 286 11.74 -10.36 -24.30
C LEU A 286 12.83 -10.17 -25.36
N LYS A 287 13.90 -10.98 -25.32
CA LYS A 287 15.00 -10.90 -26.29
C LYS A 287 14.55 -11.17 -27.73
N ALA A 288 13.64 -12.13 -27.94
CA ALA A 288 13.11 -12.40 -29.27
C ALA A 288 12.42 -11.18 -29.91
N ARG A 289 11.71 -10.38 -29.09
CA ARG A 289 11.04 -9.15 -29.53
C ARG A 289 12.01 -8.01 -29.78
N ALA A 290 12.98 -7.82 -28.89
CA ALA A 290 14.03 -6.83 -29.07
C ALA A 290 14.86 -7.05 -30.35
N GLN A 291 14.95 -8.28 -30.84
CA GLN A 291 15.71 -8.64 -32.04
C GLN A 291 14.89 -8.57 -33.35
N GLY A 292 13.62 -8.16 -33.30
CA GLY A 292 12.78 -8.08 -34.50
C GLY A 292 12.48 -9.44 -35.16
N THR A 293 12.64 -10.55 -34.43
CA THR A 293 12.39 -11.91 -34.96
C THR A 293 10.89 -12.26 -35.04
N VAL A 294 10.03 -11.32 -34.67
CA VAL A 294 8.56 -11.35 -34.78
C VAL A 294 8.18 -10.49 -36.00
N PRO A 295 7.21 -10.91 -36.85
CA PRO A 295 6.92 -10.24 -38.12
C PRO A 295 6.74 -8.71 -38.00
N PRO A 296 7.25 -7.94 -38.98
CA PRO A 296 7.36 -6.49 -38.84
C PRO A 296 6.01 -5.76 -38.90
N ARG A 297 6.02 -4.60 -38.25
CA ARG A 297 4.99 -3.54 -38.23
C ARG A 297 4.41 -3.31 -39.63
N THR A 298 3.11 -3.49 -39.82
CA THR A 298 2.42 -2.83 -40.94
C THR A 298 2.37 -1.34 -40.62
N ALA A 299 3.04 -0.52 -41.44
CA ALA A 299 3.04 0.93 -41.29
C ALA A 299 1.60 1.47 -41.30
N PRO A 300 1.29 2.55 -40.55
CA PRO A 300 -0.01 3.20 -40.64
C PRO A 300 -0.18 3.71 -42.07
N GLY A 301 -1.13 3.12 -42.81
CA GLY A 301 -1.69 3.79 -43.97
C GLY A 301 -2.28 5.13 -43.50
N ASP A 302 -2.00 6.17 -44.26
CA ASP A 302 -2.45 7.56 -44.07
C ASP A 302 -3.90 7.63 -43.55
N GLN A 303 -4.01 7.72 -42.23
CA GLN A 303 -5.25 7.94 -41.49
C GLN A 303 -4.87 8.93 -40.40
N THR A 304 -5.35 10.15 -40.58
CA THR A 304 -5.35 11.25 -39.61
C THR A 304 -5.36 10.74 -38.18
N THR A 305 -4.44 11.26 -37.35
CA THR A 305 -4.40 11.08 -35.90
C THR A 305 -5.82 10.97 -35.34
N PRO A 306 -6.28 9.80 -34.88
CA PRO A 306 -7.60 9.71 -34.29
C PRO A 306 -7.57 10.57 -33.02
N ALA A 307 -8.46 11.55 -32.93
CA ALA A 307 -8.76 12.17 -31.65
C ALA A 307 -8.99 11.07 -30.61
N LEU A 308 -8.51 11.30 -29.37
CA LEU A 308 -8.85 10.50 -28.20
C LEU A 308 -10.33 10.09 -28.30
N ARG A 309 -10.58 8.81 -28.59
CA ARG A 309 -11.96 8.33 -28.74
C ARG A 309 -12.63 8.48 -27.38
N SER A 310 -13.62 9.35 -27.31
CA SER A 310 -14.59 9.33 -26.22
C SER A 310 -15.19 7.94 -26.12
N ALA A 311 -15.41 7.48 -24.88
CA ALA A 311 -16.10 6.22 -24.58
C ALA A 311 -17.39 6.12 -25.42
N PRO A 312 -17.78 4.91 -25.87
CA PRO A 312 -19.00 4.75 -26.66
C PRO A 312 -20.20 5.34 -25.92
N GLN A 313 -20.91 6.26 -26.59
CA GLN A 313 -22.21 6.78 -26.18
C GLN A 313 -23.23 5.65 -26.27
N LEU A 314 -23.99 5.44 -25.19
CA LEU A 314 -25.26 4.72 -25.23
C LEU A 314 -26.40 5.74 -25.15
N ASP A 315 -27.37 5.55 -26.04
CA ASP A 315 -28.50 6.42 -26.34
C ASP A 315 -29.20 7.03 -25.12
N ALA A 316 -29.48 8.33 -25.24
CA ALA A 316 -30.30 9.11 -24.32
C ALA A 316 -31.76 9.13 -24.79
N THR A 317 -32.69 8.85 -23.90
CA THR A 317 -33.95 9.59 -23.85
C THR A 317 -34.42 9.76 -22.40
N ALA A 318 -34.27 10.96 -21.84
CA ALA A 318 -35.33 11.72 -21.17
C ALA A 318 -34.76 12.85 -20.27
N GLY A 319 -34.98 14.10 -20.70
CA GLY A 319 -35.52 15.19 -19.89
C GLY A 319 -34.70 15.75 -18.71
N ASP A 320 -33.95 16.82 -18.99
CA ASP A 320 -33.36 17.74 -18.02
C ASP A 320 -34.39 18.52 -17.18
N ALA A 321 -34.01 18.84 -15.94
CA ALA A 321 -34.21 20.18 -15.37
C ALA A 321 -33.15 20.47 -14.29
N ALA A 322 -32.33 21.50 -14.56
CA ALA A 322 -31.21 21.98 -13.76
C ALA A 322 -31.65 22.88 -12.58
N GLY A 323 -30.82 22.91 -11.52
CA GLY A 323 -30.93 23.83 -10.39
C GLY A 323 -29.55 24.28 -9.88
N SER A 324 -29.29 25.59 -10.03
CA SER A 324 -28.03 26.33 -9.82
C SER A 324 -27.48 26.30 -8.38
N ARG A 325 -26.14 26.35 -8.27
CA ARG A 325 -25.35 26.45 -7.04
C ARG A 325 -24.84 27.89 -6.90
N THR A 326 -24.95 28.49 -5.71
CA THR A 326 -24.27 29.75 -5.34
C THR A 326 -23.44 29.55 -4.07
N THR A 327 -22.22 30.10 -4.09
CA THR A 327 -21.20 30.14 -3.03
C THR A 327 -21.42 31.32 -2.06
N PRO A 328 -20.98 31.21 -0.80
CA PRO A 328 -19.90 32.09 -0.28
C PRO A 328 -19.02 31.36 0.76
N GLY A 329 -17.85 31.78 1.24
CA GLY A 329 -17.10 33.04 1.30
C GLY A 329 -16.18 32.94 2.55
N THR A 330 -14.93 33.36 2.42
CA THR A 330 -13.81 33.13 3.36
C THR A 330 -13.78 34.12 4.53
N THR A 331 -13.45 33.66 5.75
CA THR A 331 -12.94 34.54 6.84
C THR A 331 -11.86 33.83 7.68
N THR A 332 -10.79 34.58 7.99
CA THR A 332 -9.63 34.20 8.81
C THR A 332 -9.73 34.79 10.21
N ASN A 333 -9.05 34.19 11.20
CA ASN A 333 -8.79 34.81 12.52
C ASN A 333 -7.37 34.50 13.07
N PRO A 334 -6.79 35.36 13.92
CA PRO A 334 -5.36 35.40 14.28
C PRO A 334 -5.00 34.68 15.62
N PRO A 335 -3.70 34.56 16.00
CA PRO A 335 -3.24 33.60 17.02
C PRO A 335 -3.24 34.16 18.45
N VAL A 336 -3.32 33.26 19.44
CA VAL A 336 -3.27 33.57 20.89
C VAL A 336 -2.00 32.96 21.50
N GLN A 337 -1.18 33.82 22.12
CA GLN A 337 -0.09 33.45 23.04
C GLN A 337 -0.65 33.18 24.45
N ASN A 338 -0.02 32.28 25.21
CA ASN A 338 -0.08 32.28 26.67
C ASN A 338 1.27 31.83 27.24
N ASP A 339 1.92 32.75 27.93
CA ASP A 339 3.02 32.53 28.89
C ASP A 339 2.42 32.25 30.27
N ASP A 340 2.93 31.22 30.98
CA ASP A 340 3.15 31.22 32.45
C ASP A 340 3.78 29.89 32.94
N PRO A 341 4.45 29.87 34.13
CA PRO A 341 5.67 29.09 34.36
C PRO A 341 5.48 27.68 34.96
N VAL A 342 6.42 26.80 34.62
CA VAL A 342 6.50 25.38 35.03
C VAL A 342 7.08 25.23 36.44
N PRO A 343 6.47 24.46 37.37
CA PRO A 343 7.07 24.14 38.67
C PRO A 343 8.05 22.94 38.58
N THR A 344 9.17 23.02 39.29
CA THR A 344 10.20 21.97 39.41
C THR A 344 9.71 20.71 40.16
N PRO A 345 10.08 19.49 39.72
CA PRO A 345 9.67 18.23 40.35
C PRO A 345 10.55 17.81 41.55
N PRO A 346 10.02 17.02 42.52
CA PRO A 346 10.80 16.45 43.61
C PRO A 346 11.53 15.14 43.22
N LYS A 347 12.54 14.80 44.03
CA LYS A 347 13.59 13.79 43.79
C LYS A 347 13.09 12.35 43.61
N THR A 348 13.75 11.65 42.69
CA THR A 348 13.60 10.24 42.29
C THR A 348 14.09 9.27 43.37
N GLU A 349 13.24 8.32 43.78
CA GLU A 349 13.69 7.04 44.35
C GLU A 349 13.76 5.99 43.24
N SER A 350 14.89 5.31 43.14
CA SER A 350 15.23 4.33 42.09
C SER A 350 14.65 2.95 42.40
N LEU A 351 13.82 2.42 41.49
CA LEU A 351 13.39 1.01 41.48
C LEU A 351 14.54 0.11 41.01
N GLN A 352 14.88 -0.89 41.84
CA GLN A 352 15.85 -1.94 41.53
C GLN A 352 15.36 -2.81 40.36
N ALA A 353 16.28 -3.15 39.46
CA ALA A 353 16.06 -4.09 38.37
C ALA A 353 15.72 -5.49 38.91
N LEU A 354 14.67 -6.09 38.39
CA LEU A 354 14.32 -7.50 38.61
C LEU A 354 15.41 -8.39 37.96
N THR A 355 16.31 -8.93 38.78
CA THR A 355 17.35 -9.87 38.35
C THR A 355 16.79 -11.30 38.36
N ASP A 356 17.03 -12.04 37.25
CA ASP A 356 16.84 -13.50 37.02
C ASP A 356 15.53 -14.05 36.43
N ALA A 357 14.54 -13.23 36.08
CA ALA A 357 13.31 -13.75 35.46
C ALA A 357 13.29 -13.55 33.93
N THR A 358 13.32 -14.66 33.17
CA THR A 358 13.31 -14.64 31.70
C THR A 358 11.92 -14.28 31.15
N LEU A 359 11.88 -13.34 30.20
CA LEU A 359 10.66 -12.98 29.48
C LEU A 359 10.12 -14.18 28.69
N THR A 360 8.85 -14.52 28.91
CA THR A 360 8.11 -15.55 28.16
C THR A 360 7.24 -14.90 27.08
N THR A 361 7.19 -15.51 25.91
CA THR A 361 6.33 -15.08 24.79
C THR A 361 5.47 -16.21 24.24
N GLY A 362 4.25 -15.93 23.83
CA GLY A 362 3.39 -16.91 23.14
C GLY A 362 2.30 -16.27 22.30
N THR A 363 1.88 -16.94 21.23
CA THR A 363 0.76 -16.51 20.36
C THR A 363 -0.48 -17.35 20.65
N TYR A 364 -1.61 -16.69 20.83
CA TYR A 364 -2.88 -17.32 21.19
C TYR A 364 -4.02 -16.80 20.31
N ALA A 365 -5.01 -17.64 20.05
CA ALA A 365 -6.26 -17.23 19.42
C ALA A 365 -7.29 -16.94 20.52
N TYR A 366 -7.92 -15.77 20.46
CA TYR A 366 -9.01 -15.39 21.38
C TYR A 366 -10.39 -15.49 20.72
N GLY A 367 -10.45 -15.87 19.44
CA GLY A 367 -11.68 -16.09 18.68
C GLY A 367 -11.46 -16.99 17.47
N THR A 368 -12.51 -17.17 16.66
CA THR A 368 -12.50 -18.09 15.51
C THR A 368 -12.00 -17.45 14.22
N ASP A 369 -12.01 -16.13 14.12
CA ASP A 369 -11.47 -15.43 12.97
C ASP A 369 -9.92 -15.47 13.00
N PRO A 370 -9.23 -15.69 11.86
CA PRO A 370 -7.77 -15.71 11.81
C PRO A 370 -7.08 -14.43 12.32
N LYS A 371 -7.77 -13.29 12.32
CA LYS A 371 -7.26 -12.03 12.90
C LYS A 371 -7.55 -11.89 14.39
N GLN A 372 -8.36 -12.75 15.00
CA GLN A 372 -8.60 -12.77 16.45
C GLN A 372 -7.47 -13.50 17.19
N GLN A 373 -6.27 -12.94 17.08
CA GLN A 373 -5.04 -13.45 17.67
C GLN A 373 -4.35 -12.40 18.53
N LEU A 374 -3.59 -12.86 19.53
CA LEU A 374 -2.76 -12.02 20.37
C LEU A 374 -1.38 -12.64 20.61
N ASP A 375 -0.40 -11.80 20.87
CA ASP A 375 0.89 -12.21 21.43
C ASP A 375 0.97 -11.76 22.89
N ALA A 376 1.24 -12.70 23.78
CA ALA A 376 1.50 -12.44 25.19
C ALA A 376 3.01 -12.31 25.42
N TYR A 377 3.41 -11.30 26.21
CA TYR A 377 4.77 -11.03 26.67
C TYR A 377 4.71 -10.84 28.17
N TYR A 378 5.25 -11.78 28.93
CA TYR A 378 5.14 -11.75 30.39
C TYR A 378 6.29 -12.49 31.04
N THR A 379 6.64 -12.05 32.23
CA THR A 379 7.64 -12.72 33.05
C THR A 379 6.90 -13.52 34.11
N PRO A 380 7.06 -14.85 34.21
CA PRO A 380 6.40 -15.64 35.24
C PRO A 380 6.80 -15.13 36.64
N THR A 381 5.81 -14.77 37.45
CA THR A 381 6.00 -14.24 38.80
C THR A 381 5.11 -15.01 39.78
N THR A 382 5.43 -14.93 41.08
CA THR A 382 4.54 -15.42 42.14
C THR A 382 3.49 -14.39 42.54
N THR A 383 3.71 -13.11 42.21
CA THR A 383 2.79 -12.00 42.46
C THR A 383 1.98 -11.65 41.22
N LYS A 384 0.68 -11.42 41.36
CA LYS A 384 -0.19 -11.05 40.23
C LYS A 384 0.22 -9.72 39.61
N GLN A 385 0.48 -9.70 38.31
CA GLN A 385 0.85 -8.52 37.54
C GLN A 385 -0.39 -7.79 36.96
N PRO A 386 -0.31 -6.48 36.72
CA PRO A 386 -1.28 -5.80 35.86
C PRO A 386 -1.13 -6.26 34.40
N ALA A 387 -2.24 -6.28 33.66
CA ALA A 387 -2.26 -6.58 32.24
C ALA A 387 -2.31 -5.30 31.41
N LEU A 388 -1.47 -5.18 30.39
CA LEU A 388 -1.51 -4.11 29.40
C LEU A 388 -1.88 -4.69 28.04
N VAL A 389 -3.00 -4.26 27.46
CA VAL A 389 -3.41 -4.68 26.11
C VAL A 389 -3.00 -3.59 25.11
N ILE A 390 -2.20 -3.96 24.13
CA ILE A 390 -1.75 -3.05 23.06
C ILE A 390 -2.60 -3.29 21.81
N ILE A 391 -3.17 -2.21 21.27
CA ILE A 391 -4.01 -2.24 20.06
C ILE A 391 -3.34 -1.40 18.96
N HIS A 392 -2.90 -2.07 17.90
CA HIS A 392 -2.17 -1.46 16.79
C HIS A 392 -3.00 -0.48 15.96
N GLY A 393 -2.33 0.31 15.11
CA GLY A 393 -2.97 1.33 14.28
C GLY A 393 -3.31 0.82 12.88
N GLY A 394 -3.04 1.63 11.87
CA GLY A 394 -3.19 1.22 10.47
C GLY A 394 -4.57 1.48 9.87
N TYR A 395 -5.22 2.59 10.21
CA TYR A 395 -6.49 3.01 9.58
C TYR A 395 -7.63 1.97 9.67
N TRP A 396 -7.60 1.07 10.65
CA TRP A 396 -8.46 -0.15 10.70
C TRP A 396 -8.26 -1.12 9.53
N TYR A 397 -7.38 -0.80 8.59
CA TYR A 397 -7.23 -1.40 7.27
C TYR A 397 -5.99 -2.29 7.15
N GLU A 398 -4.91 -1.92 7.83
CA GLU A 398 -3.60 -2.58 7.78
C GLU A 398 -2.97 -2.67 9.18
N ASP A 399 -1.67 -3.00 9.21
CA ASP A 399 -0.85 -3.23 10.41
C ASP A 399 -1.12 -4.57 11.11
N ASP A 400 -0.29 -4.90 12.09
CA ASP A 400 -0.28 -6.17 12.81
C ASP A 400 0.32 -6.01 14.22
N LYS A 401 -0.10 -6.86 15.15
CA LYS A 401 0.45 -6.97 16.51
C LYS A 401 1.98 -7.08 16.57
N SER A 402 2.61 -7.68 15.55
CA SER A 402 4.07 -7.79 15.45
C SER A 402 4.80 -6.45 15.32
N SER A 403 4.14 -5.40 14.83
CA SER A 403 4.71 -4.04 14.78
C SER A 403 4.95 -3.43 16.18
N TRP A 404 4.39 -4.04 17.23
CA TRP A 404 4.45 -3.56 18.62
C TRP A 404 5.34 -4.40 19.53
N THR A 405 6.05 -5.41 19.01
CA THR A 405 6.88 -6.33 19.81
C THR A 405 7.86 -5.61 20.74
N ALA A 406 8.64 -4.65 20.23
CA ALA A 406 9.63 -3.93 21.05
C ALA A 406 8.98 -3.14 22.20
N THR A 407 7.86 -2.46 21.92
CA THR A 407 7.10 -1.73 22.94
C THR A 407 6.50 -2.69 23.96
N ALA A 408 5.98 -3.84 23.52
CA ALA A 408 5.39 -4.83 24.39
C ALA A 408 6.44 -5.43 25.35
N GLN A 409 7.61 -5.79 24.83
CA GLN A 409 8.74 -6.27 25.64
C GLN A 409 9.18 -5.22 26.67
N TRP A 410 9.27 -3.95 26.26
CA TRP A 410 9.69 -2.86 27.15
C TRP A 410 8.76 -2.71 28.36
N TYR A 411 7.44 -2.79 28.17
CA TYR A 411 6.48 -2.77 29.28
C TYR A 411 6.50 -4.08 30.09
N ALA A 412 6.73 -5.22 29.45
CA ALA A 412 6.79 -6.51 30.13
C ALA A 412 7.98 -6.61 31.10
N GLU A 413 9.14 -6.10 30.68
CA GLU A 413 10.33 -5.96 31.53
C GLU A 413 10.11 -5.03 32.74
N ARG A 414 9.02 -4.26 32.75
CA ARG A 414 8.67 -3.27 33.78
C ARG A 414 7.47 -3.70 34.62
N GLY A 415 7.15 -5.00 34.61
CA GLY A 415 6.20 -5.62 35.54
C GLY A 415 4.77 -5.73 35.04
N TYR A 416 4.52 -5.51 33.74
CA TYR A 416 3.23 -5.80 33.12
C TYR A 416 3.25 -7.19 32.45
N ALA A 417 2.12 -7.88 32.44
CA ALA A 417 1.87 -8.88 31.41
C ALA A 417 1.24 -8.18 30.21
N VAL A 418 1.92 -8.18 29.07
CA VAL A 418 1.52 -7.40 27.90
C VAL A 418 0.90 -8.31 26.84
N PHE A 419 -0.23 -7.89 26.28
CA PHE A 419 -0.96 -8.61 25.25
C PHE A 419 -1.14 -7.71 24.03
N SER A 420 -0.39 -7.94 22.96
CA SER A 420 -0.58 -7.21 21.70
C SER A 420 -1.57 -7.96 20.82
N ILE A 421 -2.68 -7.33 20.47
CA ILE A 421 -3.80 -7.98 19.78
C ILE A 421 -3.85 -7.56 18.31
N ASN A 422 -4.16 -8.51 17.44
CA ASN A 422 -4.78 -8.23 16.15
C ASN A 422 -6.29 -8.09 16.34
N TYR A 423 -6.98 -7.53 15.34
CA TYR A 423 -8.44 -7.46 15.26
C TYR A 423 -8.88 -7.55 13.79
N ARG A 424 -10.16 -7.84 13.53
CA ARG A 424 -10.67 -7.87 12.15
C ARG A 424 -10.54 -6.51 11.49
N LEU A 425 -9.89 -6.46 10.34
CA LEU A 425 -9.67 -5.23 9.58
C LEU A 425 -10.97 -4.79 8.87
N ASP A 426 -11.07 -3.50 8.55
CA ASP A 426 -12.25 -2.87 7.95
C ASP A 426 -12.61 -3.45 6.59
N THR A 427 -11.66 -4.05 5.87
CA THR A 427 -11.83 -4.86 4.66
C THR A 427 -12.68 -6.10 4.92
N GLN A 428 -12.49 -6.74 6.08
CA GLN A 428 -13.16 -7.98 6.47
C GLN A 428 -14.49 -7.74 7.17
N SER A 429 -14.56 -6.74 8.05
CA SER A 429 -15.78 -6.43 8.80
C SER A 429 -15.89 -4.93 9.08
N GLY A 430 -17.08 -4.36 8.87
CA GLY A 430 -17.35 -2.99 9.29
C GLY A 430 -17.44 -2.85 10.81
N TRP A 431 -17.49 -1.61 11.28
CA TRP A 431 -17.83 -1.29 12.65
C TRP A 431 -19.18 -1.94 13.02
N THR A 432 -19.32 -2.63 14.14
CA THR A 432 -18.56 -2.55 15.40
C THR A 432 -17.52 -3.66 15.62
N ALA A 433 -17.19 -4.45 14.59
CA ALA A 433 -16.40 -5.68 14.75
C ALA A 433 -15.08 -5.48 15.51
N GLN A 434 -14.39 -4.37 15.26
CA GLN A 434 -13.10 -4.03 15.88
C GLN A 434 -13.21 -3.82 17.40
N ARG A 435 -14.24 -3.09 17.86
CA ARG A 435 -14.54 -2.93 19.29
C ARG A 435 -14.88 -4.26 19.93
N THR A 436 -15.75 -5.04 19.28
CA THR A 436 -16.15 -6.37 19.76
C THR A 436 -14.95 -7.31 19.88
N ASP A 437 -14.02 -7.27 18.92
CA ASP A 437 -12.81 -8.08 18.95
C ASP A 437 -11.90 -7.69 20.11
N ALA A 438 -11.71 -6.40 20.38
CA ALA A 438 -10.94 -5.94 21.54
C ALA A 438 -11.59 -6.35 22.86
N ILE A 439 -12.93 -6.24 22.98
CA ILE A 439 -13.67 -6.72 24.16
C ILE A 439 -13.50 -8.23 24.36
N ASN A 440 -13.58 -9.01 23.28
CA ASN A 440 -13.39 -10.47 23.33
C ASN A 440 -11.96 -10.84 23.74
N ALA A 441 -10.96 -10.12 23.24
CA ALA A 441 -9.57 -10.31 23.67
C ALA A 441 -9.41 -10.03 25.16
N ILE A 442 -9.98 -8.94 25.67
CA ILE A 442 -9.96 -8.61 27.12
C ILE A 442 -10.67 -9.70 27.94
N ALA A 443 -11.82 -10.19 27.48
CA ALA A 443 -12.54 -11.27 28.15
C ALA A 443 -11.71 -12.57 28.19
N TRP A 444 -11.06 -12.92 27.08
CA TRP A 444 -10.16 -14.05 26.99
C TRP A 444 -8.97 -13.91 27.94
N ILE A 445 -8.32 -12.74 27.98
CA ILE A 445 -7.20 -12.45 28.89
C ILE A 445 -7.64 -12.61 30.35
N LYS A 446 -8.81 -12.07 30.73
CA LYS A 446 -9.35 -12.23 32.09
C LYS A 446 -9.65 -13.69 32.44
N ALA A 447 -10.11 -14.48 31.46
CA ALA A 447 -10.37 -15.91 31.66
C ALA A 447 -9.09 -16.74 31.85
N HIS A 448 -7.97 -16.32 31.23
CA HIS A 448 -6.65 -16.96 31.34
C HIS A 448 -5.76 -16.26 32.37
N ALA A 449 -6.35 -15.56 33.34
CA ALA A 449 -5.58 -14.74 34.28
C ALA A 449 -4.59 -15.56 35.12
N THR A 450 -4.94 -16.82 35.43
CA THR A 450 -4.07 -17.75 36.15
C THR A 450 -2.84 -18.13 35.33
N ASP A 451 -3.02 -18.38 34.03
CA ASP A 451 -1.94 -18.87 33.14
C ASP A 451 -0.84 -17.83 32.97
N PHE A 452 -1.21 -16.54 32.97
CA PHE A 452 -0.29 -15.42 32.83
C PHE A 452 0.07 -14.76 34.17
N THR A 453 -0.42 -15.29 35.29
CA THR A 453 -0.25 -14.70 36.64
C THR A 453 -0.62 -13.20 36.68
N ILE A 454 -1.78 -12.85 36.11
CA ILE A 454 -2.31 -11.48 36.10
C ILE A 454 -3.45 -11.30 37.10
N ASP A 455 -3.69 -10.05 37.50
CA ASP A 455 -4.93 -9.67 38.17
C ASP A 455 -5.99 -9.25 37.13
N PRO A 456 -7.10 -10.00 36.96
CA PRO A 456 -8.13 -9.69 35.97
C PRO A 456 -8.88 -8.38 36.26
N LYS A 457 -8.68 -7.77 37.44
CA LYS A 457 -9.21 -6.44 37.79
C LYS A 457 -8.27 -5.29 37.40
N ARG A 458 -7.04 -5.59 37.00
CA ARG A 458 -5.97 -4.64 36.69
C ARG A 458 -5.59 -4.71 35.21
N VAL A 459 -6.55 -4.41 34.33
CA VAL A 459 -6.38 -4.47 32.86
C VAL A 459 -6.42 -3.05 32.30
N LEU A 460 -5.36 -2.62 31.59
CA LEU A 460 -5.26 -1.31 30.95
C LEU A 460 -5.10 -1.46 29.43
N LEU A 461 -5.42 -0.40 28.69
CA LEU A 461 -5.23 -0.34 27.24
C LEU A 461 -4.18 0.69 26.84
N LEU A 462 -3.40 0.35 25.82
CA LEU A 462 -2.58 1.28 25.03
C LEU A 462 -2.95 1.13 23.56
N GLY A 463 -3.59 2.14 22.99
CA GLY A 463 -4.01 2.15 21.59
C GLY A 463 -3.25 3.19 20.76
N SER A 464 -3.07 2.91 19.47
CA SER A 464 -2.40 3.82 18.52
C SER A 464 -3.27 4.12 17.31
N SER A 465 -3.50 5.40 16.98
CA SER A 465 -4.27 5.82 15.80
C SER A 465 -5.68 5.19 15.75
N ALA A 466 -5.95 4.34 14.75
CA ALA A 466 -7.15 3.49 14.68
C ALA A 466 -7.32 2.59 15.92
N GLY A 467 -6.25 1.97 16.43
CA GLY A 467 -6.26 1.24 17.70
C GLY A 467 -6.49 2.14 18.91
N GLY A 468 -6.11 3.41 18.82
CA GLY A 468 -6.46 4.43 19.81
C GLY A 468 -7.96 4.72 19.82
N GLN A 469 -8.60 4.76 18.65
CA GLN A 469 -10.07 4.82 18.55
C GLN A 469 -10.72 3.57 19.14
N ILE A 470 -10.20 2.37 18.86
CA ILE A 470 -10.74 1.12 19.43
C ILE A 470 -10.59 1.11 20.96
N ALA A 471 -9.41 1.45 21.48
CA ALA A 471 -9.13 1.48 22.90
C ALA A 471 -10.04 2.47 23.65
N THR A 472 -10.19 3.68 23.11
CA THR A 472 -11.10 4.69 23.69
C THR A 472 -12.56 4.28 23.56
N ALA A 473 -12.96 3.63 22.45
CA ALA A 473 -14.31 3.08 22.30
C ALA A 473 -14.62 1.98 23.32
N VAL A 474 -13.66 1.09 23.63
CA VAL A 474 -13.82 0.12 24.74
C VAL A 474 -13.94 0.85 26.08
N GLY A 475 -13.13 1.88 26.29
CA GLY A 475 -13.13 2.71 27.50
C GLY A 475 -14.41 3.51 27.73
N THR A 476 -15.29 3.66 26.73
CA THR A 476 -16.58 4.36 26.87
C THR A 476 -17.81 3.48 26.64
N TYR A 477 -17.65 2.26 26.14
CA TYR A 477 -18.81 1.46 25.72
C TYR A 477 -19.56 0.88 26.92
N GLY A 478 -20.82 1.25 27.08
CA GLY A 478 -21.69 0.82 28.19
C GLY A 478 -21.25 1.39 29.53
N SER A 479 -20.20 0.80 30.12
CA SER A 479 -19.49 1.31 31.30
C SER A 479 -18.04 0.84 31.20
N GLY A 480 -17.16 1.68 30.69
CA GLY A 480 -15.78 1.31 30.36
C GLY A 480 -14.99 0.67 31.50
N THR A 481 -15.27 1.10 32.74
CA THR A 481 -14.64 0.54 33.96
C THR A 481 -14.97 -0.93 34.22
N THR A 482 -16.00 -1.49 33.57
CA THR A 482 -16.28 -2.93 33.60
C THR A 482 -15.27 -3.74 32.78
N TYR A 483 -14.70 -3.13 31.74
CA TYR A 483 -13.72 -3.77 30.87
C TYR A 483 -12.30 -3.50 31.37
N VAL A 484 -11.96 -2.23 31.65
CA VAL A 484 -10.57 -1.79 31.85
C VAL A 484 -10.46 -0.68 32.90
N ARG A 485 -9.27 -0.56 33.51
CA ARG A 485 -8.96 0.42 34.56
C ARG A 485 -8.52 1.78 34.03
N GLY A 486 -8.01 1.82 32.81
CA GLY A 486 -7.55 3.04 32.17
C GLY A 486 -7.18 2.83 30.72
N VAL A 487 -7.20 3.91 29.95
CA VAL A 487 -6.86 3.92 28.53
C VAL A 487 -5.80 4.98 28.25
N VAL A 488 -4.67 4.55 27.67
CA VAL A 488 -3.72 5.44 27.02
C VAL A 488 -3.94 5.35 25.51
N ALA A 489 -4.04 6.48 24.82
CA ALA A 489 -4.20 6.48 23.37
C ALA A 489 -3.28 7.50 22.70
N LEU A 490 -2.50 7.02 21.74
CA LEU A 490 -1.59 7.82 20.92
C LEU A 490 -2.29 8.18 19.61
N SER A 491 -2.47 9.47 19.34
CA SER A 491 -3.14 10.02 18.17
C SER A 491 -4.50 9.37 17.84
N PRO A 492 -5.40 9.11 18.83
CA PRO A 492 -6.61 8.35 18.56
C PRO A 492 -7.51 9.06 17.55
N VAL A 493 -8.03 8.29 16.59
CA VAL A 493 -9.06 8.77 15.66
C VAL A 493 -10.43 8.72 16.35
N ALA A 494 -10.59 9.40 17.49
CA ALA A 494 -11.77 9.29 18.37
C ALA A 494 -13.12 9.68 17.71
N SER A 495 -13.08 10.22 16.49
CA SER A 495 -14.25 10.51 15.67
C SER A 495 -13.93 10.20 14.21
N PRO A 496 -14.26 8.99 13.72
CA PRO A 496 -14.13 8.68 12.30
C PRO A 496 -14.91 9.67 11.42
N TYR A 497 -16.05 10.18 11.90
CA TYR A 497 -16.83 11.20 11.17
C TYR A 497 -16.05 12.53 11.00
N ARG A 498 -15.33 12.98 12.04
CA ARG A 498 -14.42 14.13 11.88
C ARG A 498 -13.34 13.82 10.86
N ALA A 499 -12.71 12.65 10.94
CA ALA A 499 -11.67 12.28 10.00
C ALA A 499 -12.18 12.22 8.55
N TYR A 500 -13.42 11.77 8.35
CA TYR A 500 -14.09 11.83 7.06
C TYR A 500 -14.18 13.27 6.54
N ASN A 501 -14.66 14.20 7.36
CA ASN A 501 -14.76 15.61 6.97
C ASN A 501 -13.39 16.27 6.75
N ASP A 502 -12.41 15.99 7.61
CA ASP A 502 -11.05 16.53 7.51
C ASP A 502 -10.34 16.05 6.24
N GLY A 503 -10.62 14.82 5.80
CA GLY A 503 -10.12 14.28 4.53
C GLY A 503 -10.89 14.77 3.29
N GLN A 504 -12.08 15.35 3.46
CA GLN A 504 -12.84 15.99 2.37
C GLN A 504 -12.41 17.45 2.13
N ALA A 505 -11.76 18.07 3.11
CA ALA A 505 -11.35 19.47 3.02
C ALA A 505 -10.43 19.72 1.82
N ALA A 506 -10.60 20.86 1.16
CA ALA A 506 -9.69 21.28 0.09
C ALA A 506 -8.26 21.37 0.65
N GLY A 507 -7.30 20.72 -0.01
CA GLY A 507 -5.91 20.65 0.44
C GLY A 507 -5.64 19.64 1.57
N ALA A 508 -6.60 18.77 1.90
CA ALA A 508 -6.34 17.66 2.83
C ALA A 508 -5.14 16.83 2.36
N SER A 509 -4.19 16.55 3.26
CA SER A 509 -3.03 15.68 2.99
C SER A 509 -3.48 14.27 2.57
N ALA A 510 -2.62 13.55 1.84
CA ALA A 510 -2.88 12.15 1.46
C ALA A 510 -3.23 11.26 2.66
N SER A 511 -2.58 11.44 3.82
CA SER A 511 -2.90 10.69 5.04
C SER A 511 -4.31 10.96 5.57
N ARG A 512 -4.79 12.21 5.51
CA ARG A 512 -6.17 12.57 5.89
C ARG A 512 -7.19 12.01 4.88
N GLN A 513 -6.87 12.04 3.59
CA GLN A 513 -7.72 11.43 2.56
C GLN A 513 -7.80 9.90 2.75
N LYS A 514 -6.67 9.23 2.96
CA LYS A 514 -6.62 7.80 3.33
C LYS A 514 -7.46 7.53 4.58
N LEU A 515 -7.39 8.39 5.59
CA LEU A 515 -8.20 8.23 6.80
C LEU A 515 -9.70 8.41 6.54
N ARG A 516 -10.10 9.37 5.71
CA ARG A 516 -11.50 9.51 5.27
C ARG A 516 -11.97 8.23 4.60
N ASP A 517 -11.21 7.72 3.64
CA ASP A 517 -11.62 6.56 2.83
C ASP A 517 -11.77 5.30 3.68
N ASN A 518 -10.82 5.04 4.58
CA ASN A 518 -10.91 3.91 5.50
C ASN A 518 -11.98 4.13 6.58
N SER A 519 -12.30 5.38 6.95
CA SER A 519 -13.48 5.64 7.78
C SER A 519 -14.78 5.25 7.07
N THR A 520 -14.86 5.43 5.75
CA THR A 520 -15.98 4.96 4.91
C THR A 520 -16.02 3.43 4.81
N LEU A 521 -14.88 2.76 4.68
CA LEU A 521 -14.82 1.30 4.71
C LEU A 521 -15.23 0.74 6.08
N LEU A 522 -14.74 1.34 7.16
CA LEU A 522 -15.13 1.04 8.53
C LEU A 522 -16.65 1.21 8.71
N GLY A 523 -17.21 2.31 8.21
CA GLY A 523 -18.65 2.58 8.22
C GLY A 523 -19.46 1.72 7.24
N ARG A 524 -18.83 1.07 6.24
CA ARG A 524 -19.49 0.36 5.13
C ARG A 524 -20.49 1.19 4.32
N CYS A 525 -20.41 2.51 4.44
CA CYS A 525 -21.33 3.46 3.82
C CYS A 525 -20.81 4.89 4.01
N TYR A 526 -21.29 5.82 3.19
CA TYR A 526 -21.03 7.25 3.36
C TYR A 526 -21.96 7.85 4.42
N PRO A 527 -21.47 8.76 5.30
CA PRO A 527 -22.25 9.27 6.42
C PRO A 527 -23.29 10.30 5.95
N THR A 528 -24.44 9.83 5.47
CA THR A 528 -25.59 10.67 5.12
C THR A 528 -26.71 10.48 6.14
N SER A 529 -27.40 11.56 6.49
CA SER A 529 -28.51 11.50 7.46
C SER A 529 -29.78 10.84 6.90
N SER A 530 -29.84 10.62 5.58
CA SER A 530 -30.96 9.94 4.92
C SER A 530 -30.92 8.41 5.06
N ASP A 531 -29.74 7.82 5.29
CA ASP A 531 -29.59 6.40 5.63
C ASP A 531 -29.39 6.25 7.13
N THR A 532 -30.48 6.03 7.86
CA THR A 532 -30.47 5.91 9.32
C THR A 532 -29.60 4.75 9.81
N THR A 533 -29.55 3.62 9.08
CA THR A 533 -28.74 2.47 9.48
C THR A 533 -27.26 2.78 9.34
N CYS A 534 -26.87 3.41 8.23
CA CYS A 534 -25.52 3.91 8.04
C CYS A 534 -25.16 4.95 9.11
N TRP A 535 -26.01 5.94 9.29
CA TRP A 535 -25.80 7.03 10.24
C TRP A 535 -25.59 6.51 11.66
N ASN A 536 -26.41 5.55 12.11
CA ASN A 536 -26.25 4.91 13.42
C ASN A 536 -24.91 4.21 13.59
N ARG A 537 -24.34 3.62 12.53
CA ARG A 537 -23.01 3.02 12.61
C ARG A 537 -21.91 4.07 12.75
N TRP A 538 -22.01 5.17 12.01
CA TRP A 538 -21.10 6.30 12.12
C TRP A 538 -21.18 6.98 13.49
N THR A 539 -22.38 7.21 14.00
CA THR A 539 -22.57 7.79 15.32
C THR A 539 -22.06 6.86 16.42
N ASP A 540 -22.23 5.54 16.28
CA ASP A 540 -21.67 4.56 17.21
C ASP A 540 -20.12 4.52 17.17
N ALA A 541 -19.50 4.78 16.01
CA ALA A 541 -18.04 4.81 15.88
C ALA A 541 -17.39 6.06 16.48
N VAL A 542 -18.16 7.13 16.69
CA VAL A 542 -17.70 8.38 17.30
C VAL A 542 -17.71 8.23 18.82
N VAL A 543 -16.54 8.14 19.43
CA VAL A 543 -16.34 7.71 20.82
C VAL A 543 -17.05 8.61 21.82
N LYS A 544 -16.99 9.94 21.62
CA LYS A 544 -17.62 10.91 22.54
C LYS A 544 -19.13 10.74 22.68
N ASN A 545 -19.79 10.09 21.71
CA ASN A 545 -21.23 9.86 21.77
C ASN A 545 -21.62 8.81 22.82
N HIS A 546 -20.66 8.02 23.32
CA HIS A 546 -20.86 7.02 24.37
C HIS A 546 -20.45 7.52 25.75
N ALA A 547 -19.98 8.77 25.89
CA ALA A 547 -19.43 9.27 27.13
C ALA A 547 -20.44 9.16 28.30
N SER A 548 -20.04 8.45 29.35
CA SER A 548 -20.82 8.16 30.55
C SER A 548 -19.98 8.33 31.82
N SER A 549 -20.63 8.39 32.99
CA SER A 549 -19.91 8.45 34.28
C SER A 549 -19.24 7.13 34.69
N GLY A 550 -19.52 6.04 33.97
CA GLY A 550 -18.91 4.72 34.19
C GLY A 550 -17.66 4.46 33.33
N ASP A 551 -17.22 5.45 32.55
CA ASP A 551 -16.11 5.29 31.60
C ASP A 551 -14.75 5.24 32.31
N ALA A 552 -13.80 4.57 31.66
CA ALA A 552 -12.44 4.46 32.18
C ALA A 552 -11.69 5.80 32.07
N PRO A 553 -10.83 6.16 33.03
CA PRO A 553 -9.98 7.34 32.93
C PRO A 553 -9.04 7.23 31.72
N MET A 554 -8.75 8.37 31.08
CA MET A 554 -8.00 8.39 29.82
C MET A 554 -6.80 9.35 29.82
N TYR A 555 -5.73 8.92 29.15
CA TYR A 555 -4.59 9.76 28.79
C TYR A 555 -4.38 9.73 27.28
N LEU A 556 -4.67 10.86 26.63
CA LEU A 556 -4.69 11.00 25.18
C LEU A 556 -3.51 11.88 24.76
N LEU A 557 -2.70 11.40 23.82
CA LEU A 557 -1.51 12.10 23.36
C LEU A 557 -1.59 12.39 21.86
N HIS A 558 -1.16 13.58 21.44
CA HIS A 558 -0.96 13.94 20.03
C HIS A 558 0.34 14.74 19.88
N SER A 559 0.90 14.80 18.67
CA SER A 559 1.88 15.85 18.34
C SER A 559 1.18 17.08 17.74
N GLU A 560 1.83 18.24 17.81
CA GLU A 560 1.32 19.50 17.23
C GLU A 560 1.04 19.40 15.72
N GLY A 561 1.96 18.80 14.96
CA GLY A 561 1.90 18.61 13.52
C GLY A 561 1.24 17.31 13.07
N ASP A 562 0.45 16.67 13.93
CA ASP A 562 -0.19 15.39 13.62
C ASP A 562 -1.27 15.53 12.53
N PHE A 563 -1.27 14.63 11.55
CA PHE A 563 -2.31 14.61 10.52
C PHE A 563 -3.68 14.21 11.08
N VAL A 564 -3.74 13.51 12.23
CA VAL A 564 -4.95 13.37 13.05
C VAL A 564 -4.92 14.45 14.12
N PRO A 565 -5.70 15.53 13.97
CA PRO A 565 -5.58 16.68 14.87
C PRO A 565 -5.97 16.33 16.31
N SER A 566 -5.34 16.99 17.28
CA SER A 566 -5.66 16.84 18.71
C SER A 566 -7.13 17.17 19.06
N ALA A 567 -7.85 17.86 18.16
CA ALA A 567 -9.29 18.09 18.24
C ALA A 567 -10.12 16.79 18.40
N HIS A 568 -9.65 15.65 17.88
CA HIS A 568 -10.27 14.34 18.13
C HIS A 568 -10.32 14.03 19.63
N SER A 569 -9.18 14.19 20.31
CA SER A 569 -9.02 13.93 21.73
C SER A 569 -9.61 15.03 22.61
N ALA A 570 -9.55 16.29 22.17
CA ALA A 570 -10.11 17.43 22.90
C ALA A 570 -11.64 17.32 23.05
N ASP A 571 -12.33 16.96 21.96
CA ASP A 571 -13.77 16.72 21.98
C ASP A 571 -14.15 15.58 22.94
N LEU A 572 -13.39 14.48 22.92
CA LEU A 572 -13.62 13.33 23.79
C LEU A 572 -13.36 13.68 25.26
N CYS A 573 -12.24 14.33 25.58
CA CYS A 573 -11.95 14.76 26.95
C CYS A 573 -13.00 15.74 27.48
N THR A 574 -13.52 16.63 26.63
CA THR A 574 -14.61 17.54 27.02
C THR A 574 -15.87 16.75 27.40
N ALA A 575 -16.25 15.76 26.59
CA ALA A 575 -17.41 14.92 26.87
C ALA A 575 -17.23 14.08 28.16
N LEU A 576 -16.05 13.49 28.37
CA LEU A 576 -15.73 12.69 29.56
C LEU A 576 -15.73 13.53 30.84
N LYS A 577 -15.09 14.71 30.82
CA LYS A 577 -15.07 15.63 31.97
C LYS A 577 -16.47 16.12 32.33
N ALA A 578 -17.35 16.35 31.34
CA ALA A 578 -18.75 16.66 31.58
C ALA A 578 -19.53 15.52 32.28
N LYS A 579 -19.00 14.29 32.24
CA LYS A 579 -19.49 13.10 32.97
C LYS A 579 -18.68 12.78 34.22
N THR A 580 -17.83 13.71 34.68
CA THR A 580 -16.93 13.56 35.84
C THR A 580 -15.85 12.48 35.69
N VAL A 581 -15.55 12.05 34.47
CA VAL A 581 -14.48 11.10 34.17
C VAL A 581 -13.16 11.83 33.93
N THR A 582 -12.08 11.33 34.53
CA THR A 582 -10.74 11.92 34.38
C THR A 582 -10.22 11.71 32.97
N CYS A 583 -9.87 12.82 32.29
CA CYS A 583 -9.26 12.78 30.96
C CYS A 583 -8.12 13.80 30.88
N THR A 584 -6.93 13.32 30.54
CA THR A 584 -5.74 14.14 30.30
C THR A 584 -5.45 14.13 28.80
N LEU A 585 -5.37 15.32 28.19
CA LEU A 585 -4.89 15.49 26.82
C LEU A 585 -3.53 16.18 26.88
N GLU A 586 -2.51 15.56 26.30
CA GLU A 586 -1.18 16.15 26.13
C GLU A 586 -0.87 16.29 24.63
N VAL A 587 -0.46 17.49 24.23
CA VAL A 587 0.03 17.77 22.88
C VAL A 587 1.52 18.04 22.97
N VAL A 588 2.33 17.25 22.27
CA VAL A 588 3.79 17.33 22.30
C VAL A 588 4.33 18.02 21.04
N PRO A 589 5.49 18.69 21.11
CA PRO A 589 6.11 19.28 19.93
C PRO A 589 6.42 18.27 18.83
N GLY A 590 6.42 18.74 17.58
CA GLY A 590 6.79 17.95 16.39
C GLY A 590 5.59 17.40 15.62
N SER A 591 5.84 16.46 14.72
CA SER A 591 4.85 15.91 13.78
C SER A 591 4.67 14.39 13.88
N GLY A 592 5.14 13.78 14.96
CA GLY A 592 5.03 12.33 15.18
C GLY A 592 3.57 11.90 15.26
N HIS A 593 3.19 10.91 14.45
CA HIS A 593 1.87 10.29 14.55
C HIS A 593 1.95 8.95 15.30
N ALA A 594 1.04 8.77 16.25
CA ALA A 594 0.79 7.51 16.94
C ALA A 594 2.05 6.93 17.61
N SER A 595 2.53 5.73 17.24
CA SER A 595 3.74 5.13 17.84
C SER A 595 5.00 6.00 17.69
N ALA A 596 5.06 6.90 16.69
CA ALA A 596 6.17 7.84 16.56
C ALA A 596 6.26 8.83 17.74
N ILE A 597 5.14 9.11 18.44
CA ILE A 597 5.12 9.97 19.64
C ILE A 597 5.97 9.37 20.76
N LEU A 598 6.09 8.05 20.82
CA LEU A 598 6.92 7.37 21.82
C LEU A 598 8.41 7.70 21.70
N LYS A 599 8.86 8.16 20.52
CA LYS A 599 10.25 8.61 20.30
C LYS A 599 10.53 9.98 20.91
N THR A 600 9.49 10.74 21.27
CA THR A 600 9.65 12.02 21.96
C THR A 600 10.17 11.77 23.37
N SER A 601 11.25 12.48 23.73
CA SER A 601 11.95 12.29 25.00
C SER A 601 10.99 12.35 26.19
N GLY A 602 11.08 11.36 27.08
CA GLY A 602 10.30 11.27 28.32
C GLY A 602 8.88 10.73 28.16
N ILE A 603 8.32 10.59 26.95
CA ILE A 603 6.93 10.15 26.78
C ILE A 603 6.71 8.70 27.23
N HIS A 604 7.63 7.79 26.92
CA HIS A 604 7.57 6.41 27.43
C HIS A 604 7.46 6.35 28.96
N THR A 605 8.27 7.16 29.65
CA THR A 605 8.26 7.22 31.12
C THR A 605 6.97 7.83 31.66
N LYS A 606 6.47 8.92 31.05
CA LYS A 606 5.19 9.52 31.45
C LYS A 606 4.01 8.55 31.32
N ILE A 607 3.95 7.83 30.20
CA ILE A 607 2.92 6.81 29.98
C ILE A 607 3.03 5.71 31.03
N LEU A 608 4.24 5.21 31.30
CA LEU A 608 4.45 4.20 32.34
C LEU A 608 3.99 4.69 33.72
N THR A 609 4.37 5.92 34.12
CA THR A 609 3.93 6.50 35.39
C THR A 609 2.41 6.65 35.45
N TRP A 610 1.77 7.05 34.35
CA TRP A 610 0.32 7.15 34.29
C TRP A 610 -0.34 5.77 34.42
N LEU A 611 0.17 4.75 33.73
CA LEU A 611 -0.31 3.37 33.84
C LEU A 611 -0.19 2.87 35.28
N GLN A 612 0.96 3.06 35.93
CA GLN A 612 1.19 2.65 37.32
C GLN A 612 0.24 3.32 38.32
N ALA A 613 -0.16 4.57 38.08
CA ALA A 613 -1.12 5.26 38.92
C ALA A 613 -2.57 4.75 38.78
N HIS A 614 -2.85 3.96 37.73
CA HIS A 614 -4.19 3.47 37.40
C HIS A 614 -4.29 1.94 37.36
N ASP A 615 -3.18 1.23 37.56
CA ASP A 615 -3.16 -0.23 37.44
C ASP A 615 -3.84 -0.99 38.57
#